data_AF-A0AAV5PKX7-F1
#
_entry.id   AF-A0AAV5PKX7-F1
#
_cell.length_a   1.000
_cell.length_b   1.000
_cell.length_c   1.000
_cell.angle_alpha   90.00
_cell.angle_beta   90.00
_cell.angle_gamma   90.00
#
_symmetry.space_group_name_H-M   'P 1'
#
loop_
_entity.id
_entity.type
_entity.pdbx_description
1 polymer ?
#
loop_
_entity_poly.entity_id
_entity_poly.type
_entity_poly.pdbx_seq_one_letter_code
_entity_poly.pdbx_strand_id
1 'polypeptide(L)' 'MDAKTRKALQDFGFRIEEDGKHYRLTFFGDDRYNTTVAKTPSDARAGKNIAHYIEQTMM' A
#
# COMPACT_ATOMS: atom_id res chain seq x y z
N MET A 1 -3.52 -8.02 -4.92
CA MET A 1 -2.29 -7.30 -5.29
C MET A 1 -1.39 -8.26 -6.04
N ASP A 2 -0.98 -7.95 -7.26
CA ASP A 2 -0.11 -8.83 -8.05
C ASP A 2 1.37 -8.73 -7.62
N ALA A 3 2.14 -9.78 -7.92
CA ALA A 3 3.53 -9.90 -7.50
C ALA A 3 4.43 -8.75 -7.98
N LYS A 4 4.18 -8.22 -9.19
CA LYS A 4 4.93 -7.08 -9.75
C LYS A 4 4.72 -5.81 -8.93
N THR A 5 3.47 -5.50 -8.58
CA THR A 5 3.12 -4.34 -7.76
C THR A 5 3.70 -4.47 -6.36
N ARG A 6 3.63 -5.67 -5.77
CA ARG A 6 4.20 -5.95 -4.46
C ARG A 6 5.70 -5.65 -4.42
N LYS A 7 6.44 -6.15 -5.42
CA LYS A 7 7.88 -5.93 -5.52
C LYS A 7 8.21 -4.44 -5.69
N ALA A 8 7.51 -3.74 -6.59
CA ALA A 8 7.73 -2.31 -6.79
C ALA A 8 7.53 -1.50 -5.50
N LEU A 9 6.49 -1.79 -4.71
CA LEU A 9 6.27 -1.15 -3.41
C LEU A 9 7.41 -1.43 -2.42
N GLN A 10 7.91 -2.66 -2.37
CA GLN A 10 9.05 -3.02 -1.52
C GLN A 10 10.33 -2.29 -1.95
N ASP A 11 10.58 -2.20 -3.25
CA ASP A 11 11.73 -1.46 -3.82
C ASP A 11 11.66 0.04 -3.49
N PHE A 12 10.45 0.60 -3.35
CA PHE A 12 10.22 1.98 -2.88
C PHE A 12 10.37 2.17 -1.36
N GLY A 13 10.63 1.11 -0.58
CA GLY A 13 10.80 1.19 0.86
C GLY A 13 9.53 0.93 1.69
N PHE A 14 8.47 0.40 1.07
CA PHE A 14 7.29 -0.04 1.82
C PHE A 14 7.47 -1.43 2.41
N ARG A 15 7.24 -1.55 3.72
CA ARG A 15 6.97 -2.82 4.38
C ARG A 15 5.50 -3.19 4.16
N ILE A 16 5.26 -4.42 3.70
CA ILE A 16 3.92 -4.93 3.40
C ILE A 16 3.61 -6.04 4.38
N GLU A 17 2.59 -5.84 5.21
CA GLU A 17 2.11 -6.80 6.21
C GLU A 17 0.69 -7.25 5.84
N GLU A 18 0.37 -8.52 6.08
CA GLU A 18 -0.99 -9.00 5.89
C GLU A 18 -1.82 -8.74 7.15
N ASP A 19 -2.96 -8.08 6.97
CA ASP A 19 -3.93 -7.81 8.03
C ASP A 19 -5.32 -8.28 7.58
N GLY A 20 -5.56 -9.58 7.77
CA GLY A 20 -6.81 -10.23 7.36
C GLY A 20 -7.11 -10.06 5.86
N LYS A 21 -8.18 -9.31 5.55
CA LYS A 21 -8.62 -8.99 4.18
C LYS A 21 -7.87 -7.81 3.55
N HIS A 22 -6.98 -7.17 4.29
CA HIS A 22 -6.21 -6.02 3.88
C HIS A 22 -4.71 -6.30 3.95
N TYR A 23 -3.94 -5.47 3.28
CA TYR A 23 -2.51 -5.31 3.45
C TYR A 23 -2.27 -3.99 4.16
N ARG A 24 -1.40 -3.99 5.16
CA ARG A 24 -0.86 -2.76 5.74
C ARG A 24 0.46 -2.44 5.03
N LEU A 25 0.57 -1.22 4.52
CA LEU A 25 1.78 -0.66 3.93
C LEU A 25 2.38 0.34 4.92
N THR A 26 3.64 0.18 5.31
CA THR A 26 4.36 1.12 6.19
C THR A 26 5.62 1.61 5.48
N PHE A 27 5.78 2.92 5.34
CA PHE A 27 6.91 3.53 4.64
C PHE A 27 8.15 3.62 5.55
N PHE A 28 9.28 3.05 5.12
CA PHE A 28 10.56 3.05 5.86
C PHE A 28 10.49 2.59 7.32
N GLY A 29 9.46 1.83 7.71
CA GLY A 29 9.26 1.38 9.08
C GLY A 29 8.81 2.47 10.07
N ASP A 30 8.45 3.66 9.58
CA ASP A 30 7.84 4.70 10.40
C ASP A 30 6.32 4.49 10.44
N ASP A 31 5.81 4.07 11.60
CA ASP A 31 4.40 3.79 11.79
C ASP A 31 3.48 5.00 11.58
N ARG A 32 3.99 6.22 11.53
CA ARG A 32 3.19 7.41 11.19
C ARG A 32 2.77 7.43 9.73
N TYR A 33 3.58 6.82 8.86
CA TYR A 33 3.36 6.78 7.42
C TYR A 33 2.91 5.39 7.01
N ASN A 34 1.67 5.04 7.37
CA ASN A 34 1.06 3.79 6.99
C ASN A 34 -0.29 3.96 6.27
N THR A 35 -0.65 2.98 5.45
CA THR A 35 -1.95 2.92 4.77
C THR A 35 -2.41 1.48 4.60
N THR A 36 -3.72 1.28 4.41
CA THR A 36 -4.33 -0.04 4.24
C THR A 36 -4.86 -0.22 2.82
N VAL A 37 -4.47 -1.33 2.18
CA VAL A 37 -4.93 -1.72 0.84
C VAL A 37 -5.77 -3.00 0.95
N ALA A 38 -7.00 -3.01 0.44
CA ALA A 38 -7.77 -4.25 0.38
C ALA A 38 -7.08 -5.30 -0.53
N LYS A 39 -7.07 -6.57 -0.11
CA LYS A 39 -6.55 -7.68 -0.93
C LYS A 39 -7.35 -7.84 -2.23
N THR A 40 -8.67 -7.66 -2.11
CA THR A 40 -9.64 -7.69 -3.20
C THR A 40 -10.53 -6.45 -3.12
N PRO A 41 -10.13 -5.33 -3.74
CA PRO A 41 -10.98 -4.15 -3.78
C PRO A 41 -12.19 -4.38 -4.70
N SER A 42 -13.38 -4.02 -4.23
CA SER A 42 -14.59 -4.00 -5.06
C SER A 42 -14.61 -2.82 -6.04
N ASP A 43 -13.87 -1.75 -5.71
CA ASP A 43 -13.71 -0.56 -6.55
C ASP A 43 -12.46 -0.68 -7.43
N ALA A 44 -12.66 -0.63 -8.75
CA ALA A 44 -11.57 -0.65 -9.74
C ALA A 44 -10.61 0.55 -9.61
N ARG A 45 -11.03 1.64 -8.93
CA ARG A 45 -10.22 2.83 -8.66
C ARG A 45 -9.46 2.79 -7.35
N ALA A 46 -9.73 1.81 -6.47
CA ALA A 46 -9.12 1.76 -5.14
C ALA A 46 -7.58 1.83 -5.21
N GLY A 47 -6.97 1.14 -6.17
CA GLY A 47 -5.52 1.21 -6.38
C GLY A 47 -5.01 2.61 -6.73
N LYS A 48 -5.75 3.36 -7.57
CA LYS A 48 -5.37 4.73 -7.97
C LYS A 48 -5.56 5.71 -6.81
N ASN A 49 -6.64 5.57 -6.06
CA ASN A 49 -6.91 6.43 -4.91
C ASN A 49 -5.83 6.26 -3.82
N ILE A 50 -5.40 5.01 -3.58
CA ILE A 50 -4.33 4.74 -2.61
C ILE A 50 -2.99 5.26 -3.10
N ALA A 51 -2.68 5.11 -4.39
CA ALA A 51 -1.46 5.68 -4.97
C ALA A 51 -1.41 7.20 -4.80
N HIS A 52 -2.52 7.90 -5.07
CA HIS A 52 -2.62 9.34 -4.86
C HIS A 52 -2.49 9.73 -3.39
N TYR A 53 -3.10 8.97 -2.47
CA TYR A 53 -2.96 9.20 -1.03
C TYR A 53 -1.51 9.07 -0.57
N ILE A 54 -0.79 8.05 -1.04
CA ILE A 54 0.63 7.84 -0.74
C ILE A 54 1.45 9.04 -1.25
N GLU A 55 1.21 9.50 -2.47
CA GLU A 55 1.89 10.66 -3.04
C GLU A 55 1.68 11.93 -2.23
N GLN A 56 0.46 12.20 -1.74
CA GLN A 56 0.19 13.42 -0.98
C GLN A 56 0.68 13.39 0.47
N THR A 57 0.83 12.20 1.06
CA THR A 57 1.01 12.05 2.51
C THR A 57 2.38 11.51 2.90
N MET A 58 3.08 10.83 2.00
CA MET A 58 4.29 10.06 2.30
C MET A 58 5.50 10.40 1.41
N MET A 59 5.32 11.23 0.38
CA MET A 59 6.40 11.80 -0.46
C MET A 59 6.46 13.32 -0.25
#